data_AF-A0A7V9FSX8-F1
#
_entry.id   AF-A0A7V9FSX8-F1
#
_cell.length_a   1.000
_cell.length_b   1.000
_cell.length_c   1.000
_cell.angle_alpha   90.00
_cell.angle_beta   90.00
_cell.angle_gamma   90.00
#
_symmetry.space_group_name_H-M   'P 1'
#
loop_
_entity.id
_entity.type
_entity.pdbx_description
1 polymer ?
#
loop_
_entity_poly.entity_id
_entity_poly.type
_entity_poly.pdbx_seq_one_letter_code
_entity_poly.pdbx_strand_id
1 'polypeptide(L)' 'MIVDQFYLGCLSQASYLVADEVSRRAVVVDPRRDVSEYLAAAQQRGLSIELVVAAGTPGKPSATE' A
#
# COMPACT_ATOMS: atom_id res chain seq x y z
N MET A 1 0.16 -13.13 9.32
CA MET A 1 0.45 -12.38 8.08
C MET A 1 -0.88 -11.87 7.54
N ILE A 2 -0.96 -10.57 7.24
CA ILE A 2 -2.17 -9.92 6.72
C ILE A 2 -1.91 -9.46 5.28
N VAL A 3 -2.91 -9.63 4.41
CA VAL A 3 -2.94 -9.06 3.06
C VAL A 3 -4.34 -8.51 2.80
N ASP A 4 -4.45 -7.20 2.67
CA ASP A 4 -5.68 -6.54 2.22
C ASP A 4 -5.53 -6.03 0.79
N GLN A 5 -6.58 -6.20 -0.01
CA GLN A 5 -6.68 -5.64 -1.36
C GLN A 5 -7.61 -4.44 -1.37
N PHE A 6 -7.17 -3.38 -2.05
CA PHE A 6 -7.96 -2.19 -2.33
C PHE A 6 -8.09 -2.07 -3.85
N TYR A 7 -9.29 -2.26 -4.38
CA TYR A 7 -9.53 -2.23 -5.82
C TYR A 7 -10.33 -0.99 -6.21
N LEU A 8 -9.75 -0.16 -7.10
CA LEU A 8 -10.42 0.98 -7.68
C LEU A 8 -10.91 0.64 -9.09
N GLY A 9 -12.20 0.30 -9.18
CA GLY A 9 -12.81 -0.20 -10.42
C GLY A 9 -12.70 0.76 -11.61
N CYS A 10 -12.80 2.07 -11.40
CA CYS A 10 -12.73 3.06 -12.49
C CYS A 10 -11.38 3.07 -13.23
N LEU A 11 -10.28 2.75 -12.53
CA LEU A 11 -8.94 2.67 -13.10
C LEU A 11 -8.49 1.23 -13.35
N SER A 12 -9.33 0.25 -13.00
CA SER A 12 -8.98 -1.16 -12.92
C SER A 12 -7.68 -1.40 -12.12
N GLN A 13 -7.44 -0.59 -11.09
CA GLN A 13 -6.21 -0.58 -10.32
C GLN A 13 -6.38 -1.36 -9.01
N ALA A 14 -5.44 -2.25 -8.71
CA ALA A 14 -5.34 -2.92 -7.43
C ALA A 14 -4.14 -2.36 -6.64
N SER A 15 -4.36 -2.12 -5.35
CA SER A 15 -3.31 -1.82 -4.36
C SER A 15 -3.40 -2.83 -3.23
N TYR A 16 -2.31 -3.01 -2.49
CA TYR A 16 -2.26 -3.97 -1.38
C TYR A 16 -1.63 -3.37 -0.13
N LEU A 17 -2.16 -3.74 1.04
CA LEU A 17 -1.49 -3.59 2.32
C LEU A 17 -1.04 -4.97 2.80
N VAL A 18 0.27 -5.17 2.91
CA VAL A 18 0.86 -6.42 3.41
C VAL A 18 1.49 -6.15 4.76
N ALA A 19 1.15 -6.95 5.77
CA ALA A 19 1.64 -6.71 7.13
C ALA A 19 2.02 -7.99 7.88
N ASP A 20 2.98 -7.82 8.78
CA ASP A 20 3.38 -8.79 9.78
C ASP A 20 2.73 -8.44 11.13
N GLU A 21 1.98 -9.40 11.70
CA GLU A 21 1.17 -9.18 12.91
C GLU A 21 2.00 -9.14 14.20
N VAL A 22 3.17 -9.78 14.20
CA VAL A 22 4.03 -9.90 15.38
C VAL A 22 4.80 -8.60 15.58
N SER A 23 5.48 -8.15 14.53
CA SER A 23 6.27 -6.92 14.50
C SER A 23 5.44 -5.65 14.27
N ARG A 24 4.18 -5.79 13.83
CA ARG A 24 3.26 -4.69 13.50
C ARG A 24 3.74 -3.80 12.35
N ARG A 25 4.58 -4.33 11.48
CA ARG A 25 5.14 -3.60 10.32
C ARG A 25 4.33 -3.90 9.08
N ALA A 26 4.13 -2.89 8.24
CA ALA A 26 3.35 -2.99 7.02
C ALA A 26 4.03 -2.31 5.82
N VAL A 27 3.68 -2.78 4.63
CA VAL A 27 4.10 -2.25 3.33
C VAL A 27 2.86 -2.02 2.48
N VAL A 28 2.82 -0.88 1.78
CA VAL A 28 1.80 -0.61 0.77
C VAL A 28 2.40 -0.85 -0.61
N VAL A 29 1.73 -1.65 -1.42
CA VAL A 29 2.11 -1.96 -2.80
C VAL A 29 1.12 -1.29 -3.75
N ASP A 30 1.65 -0.61 -4.77
CA ASP A 30 0.92 0.14 -5.78
C ASP A 30 -0.09 1.13 -5.19
N PRO A 31 0.33 2.04 -4.29
CA PRO A 31 -0.59 2.98 -3.67
C PRO A 31 -1.26 3.87 -4.73
N ARG A 32 -2.53 4.18 -4.49
CA ARG A 32 -3.20 5.31 -5.13
C ARG A 32 -2.67 6.63 -4.54
N ARG A 33 -2.96 7.74 -5.22
CA ARG A 33 -2.69 9.09 -4.68
C ARG A 33 -3.46 9.34 -3.38
N ASP A 34 -4.72 8.91 -3.30
CA ASP A 34 -5.46 8.90 -2.05
C ASP A 34 -5.04 7.70 -1.20
N VAL A 35 -4.51 7.99 -0.02
CA VAL A 35 -3.91 7.00 0.90
C VAL A 35 -4.75 6.75 2.15
N SER A 36 -5.88 7.42 2.29
CA SER A 36 -6.68 7.45 3.52
C SER A 36 -7.13 6.06 3.95
N GLU A 37 -7.54 5.22 3.00
CA GLU A 37 -7.99 3.85 3.26
C GLU A 37 -6.86 2.97 3.84
N TYR A 38 -5.62 3.15 3.37
CA TYR A 38 -4.47 2.38 3.86
C TYR A 38 -4.11 2.81 5.28
N LEU A 39 -4.12 4.12 5.56
CA LEU A 39 -3.83 4.67 6.88
C LEU A 39 -4.88 4.24 7.90
N ALA A 40 -6.16 4.26 7.53
CA ALA A 40 -7.25 3.79 8.39
C ALA A 40 -7.12 2.29 8.70
N ALA A 41 -6.86 1.46 7.69
CA ALA A 41 -6.67 0.02 7.87
C ALA A 41 -5.45 -0.30 8.77
N ALA A 42 -4.35 0.42 8.60
CA ALA A 42 -3.17 0.29 9.45
C ALA A 42 -3.48 0.72 10.90
N GLN A 43 -4.13 1.87 11.08
CA GLN A 43 -4.47 2.40 12.41
C GLN A 43 -5.43 1.48 13.17
N GLN A 44 -6.47 0.97 12.52
CA GLN A 44 -7.42 0.02 13.13
C GLN A 44 -6.76 -1.25 13.66
N ARG A 45 -5.60 -1.63 13.09
CA ARG A 45 -4.84 -2.83 13.46
C ARG A 45 -3.56 -2.52 14.22
N GLY A 46 -3.30 -1.25 14.56
CA GLY A 46 -2.08 -0.81 15.24
C GLY A 46 -0.81 -1.17 14.44
N LEU A 47 -0.85 -1.03 13.12
CA LEU A 47 0.26 -1.28 12.22
C LEU A 47 0.99 0.03 11.87
N SER A 48 2.31 -0.06 11.67
CA SER A 48 3.15 1.00 11.13
C SER A 48 3.52 0.70 9.68
N ILE A 49 3.16 1.58 8.75
CA ILE A 49 3.56 1.47 7.35
C ILE A 49 4.98 2.04 7.21
N GLU A 50 5.94 1.20 6.85
CA GLU A 50 7.36 1.58 6.78
C GLU A 50 7.90 1.69 5.36
N LEU A 51 7.20 1.09 4.40
CA LEU A 51 7.63 1.06 3.01
C LEU A 51 6.43 1.20 2.07
N VAL A 52 6.70 1.87 0.96
CA VAL A 52 5.79 2.01 -0.17
C VAL A 52 6.51 1.51 -1.41
N VAL A 53 5.89 0.60 -2.14
CA VAL A 53 6.45 0.00 -3.37
C VAL A 53 5.49 0.27 -4.52
N ALA A 54 5.99 0.82 -5.62
CA ALA A 54 5.22 0.96 -6.86
C ALA A 54 5.69 -0.10 -7.87
N ALA A 55 4.77 -0.68 -8.63
CA ALA A 55 5.02 -1.51 -9.79
C ALA A 55 5.50 -0.61 -10.94
N GLY A 56 6.76 -0.22 -10.85
CA GLY A 56 7.53 0.34 -11.94
C GLY A 56 8.61 -0.65 -12.36
N THR A 57 9.08 -0.55 -13.60
CA THR A 57 10.31 -1.23 -13.98
C THR A 57 11.49 -0.55 -13.28
N PRO A 58 12.41 -1.31 -12.66
CA PRO A 58 13.64 -0.73 -12.10
C PRO A 58 14.37 0.06 -13.20
N GLY A 59 14.66 1.33 -12.93
CA GLY A 59 15.34 2.24 -13.87
C GLY A 59 14.44 3.17 -14.70
N LYS A 60 13.10 3.11 -14.57
CA LYS A 60 12.24 4.17 -15.12
C LYS A 60 12.20 5.33 -14.13
N PRO A 61 12.54 6.58 -14.53
CA PRO A 61 12.43 7.71 -13.62
C PRO A 61 11.00 7.83 -13.12
N SER A 62 10.82 7.93 -11.81
CA SER A 62 9.53 8.21 -11.20
C SER A 62 9.02 9.50 -11.80
N ALA A 63 7.91 9.44 -12.55
CA ALA A 63 7.19 10.62 -12.97
C ALA A 63 6.58 11.25 -11.70
N THR A 64 7.39 12.06 -11.03
CA THR A 64 6.97 12.94 -9.94
C THR A 64 6.28 14.13 -10.59
N GLU A 65 4.95 14.10 -10.61
CA GLU A 65 4.08 15.29 -10.67
C GLU A 65 2.95 15.11 -9.66
#